data_AF-A0A2V7XYM8-F1
#
_entry.id   AF-A0A2V7XYM8-F1
#
_cell.length_a   1.000
_cell.length_b   1.000
_cell.length_c   1.000
_cell.angle_alpha   90.00
_cell.angle_beta   90.00
_cell.angle_gamma   90.00
#
_symmetry.space_group_name_H-M   'P 1'
#
loop_
_entity.id
_entity.type
_entity.pdbx_description
1 polymer ?
#
loop_
_entity_poly.entity_id
_entity_poly.type
_entity_poly.pdbx_seq_one_letter_code
_entity_poly.pdbx_strand_id
1 'polypeptide(L)'
;MPLYMSPKKVGGRLVSLYYSFGEHDGIVLSDVPDDTSAAALAIAAAAAGHVRSIKTTRLFTAQEAVAAMKKAGGAALKPPSA
;
A
#
# COMPACT_ATOMS: atom_id res chain seq x y z
N MET A 1 -7.06 -21.06 12.83
CA MET A 1 -7.59 -19.69 12.63
C MET A 1 -7.56 -19.39 11.13
N PRO A 2 -8.66 -19.01 10.47
CA PRO A 2 -8.61 -18.60 9.08
C PRO A 2 -7.88 -17.26 8.97
N LEU A 3 -6.97 -17.11 8.00
CA LEU A 3 -6.39 -15.81 7.64
C LEU A 3 -7.52 -14.91 7.11
N TYR A 4 -8.05 -14.01 7.93
CA TYR A 4 -9.14 -13.09 7.55
C TYR A 4 -8.70 -12.07 6.48
N MET A 5 -7.40 -11.86 6.29
CA MET A 5 -6.82 -11.04 5.23
C MET A 5 -6.21 -11.92 4.13
N SER A 6 -7.03 -12.38 3.20
CA SER A 6 -6.53 -13.05 1.98
C SER A 6 -6.61 -12.10 0.79
N PRO A 7 -5.46 -11.61 0.26
CA PRO A 7 -5.44 -10.80 -0.95
C PRO A 7 -6.12 -11.49 -2.15
N LYS A 8 -6.26 -12.83 -2.14
CA LYS A 8 -6.97 -13.57 -3.19
C LYS A 8 -8.42 -13.12 -3.36
N LYS A 9 -9.08 -12.66 -2.29
CA LYS A 9 -10.47 -12.17 -2.36
C LYS A 9 -10.61 -10.86 -3.14
N VAL A 10 -9.51 -10.13 -3.31
CA VAL A 10 -9.44 -8.88 -4.11
C VAL A 10 -8.58 -9.09 -5.36
N GLY A 11 -8.43 -10.33 -5.83
CA GLY A 11 -7.66 -10.65 -7.03
C GLY A 11 -6.14 -10.54 -6.89
N GLY A 12 -5.61 -10.43 -5.67
CA GLY A 12 -4.19 -10.29 -5.39
C GLY A 12 -3.54 -11.48 -4.66
N ARG A 13 -2.30 -11.30 -4.22
CA ARG A 13 -1.53 -12.27 -3.45
C ARG A 13 -0.82 -11.62 -2.27
N LEU A 14 -0.71 -12.36 -1.16
CA LEU A 14 0.24 -12.03 -0.10
C LEU A 14 1.65 -12.35 -0.59
N VAL A 15 2.55 -11.37 -0.56
CA VAL A 15 3.95 -11.56 -0.89
C VAL A 15 4.72 -11.98 0.36
N SER A 16 4.53 -11.26 1.46
CA SER A 16 5.19 -11.55 2.73
C SER A 16 4.48 -10.86 3.90
N LEU A 17 4.67 -11.41 5.10
CA LEU A 17 4.26 -10.84 6.38
C LEU A 17 5.47 -10.85 7.31
N TYR A 18 5.77 -9.71 7.91
CA TYR A 18 6.84 -9.55 8.91
C TYR A 18 6.26 -8.95 10.18
N TYR A 19 6.91 -9.26 11.31
CA TYR A 19 6.70 -8.58 12.57
C TYR A 19 7.90 -7.68 12.87
N SER A 20 7.63 -6.51 13.44
CA SER A 20 8.65 -5.50 13.75
C SER A 20 8.37 -4.85 15.08
N PHE A 21 9.42 -4.43 15.78
CA PHE A 21 9.28 -3.47 16.87
C PHE A 21 9.24 -2.05 16.28
N GLY A 22 8.32 -1.22 16.76
CA GLY A 22 8.18 0.16 16.30
C GLY A 22 6.76 0.68 16.49
N GLU A 23 6.36 1.65 15.68
CA GLU A 23 5.00 2.22 15.70
C GLU A 23 3.92 1.20 15.30
N HIS A 24 4.28 0.25 14.43
CA HIS A 24 3.42 -0.83 13.97
C HIS A 24 4.11 -2.18 14.21
N ASP A 25 3.32 -3.16 14.66
CA ASP A 25 3.83 -4.49 15.02
C ASP A 25 3.98 -5.42 13.81
N GLY A 26 3.39 -5.07 12.66
CA GLY A 26 3.35 -5.91 11.48
C GLY A 26 3.46 -5.14 10.17
N ILE A 27 4.14 -5.74 9.20
CA ILE A 27 4.27 -5.26 7.83
C ILE A 27 3.75 -6.33 6.89
N VAL A 28 2.73 -5.97 6.10
CA VAL A 28 2.15 -6.81 5.05
C VAL A 28 2.60 -6.27 3.70
N LEU A 29 3.25 -7.12 2.91
CA LEU A 29 3.50 -6.84 1.49
C LEU A 29 2.50 -7.65 0.66
N SER A 30 1.68 -6.97 -0.11
CA SER A 30 0.68 -7.57 -0.99
C SER A 30 0.84 -7.06 -2.42
N ASP A 31 0.67 -7.96 -3.37
CA ASP A 31 0.55 -7.64 -4.79
C ASP A 31 -0.93 -7.71 -5.17
N VAL A 32 -1.50 -6.59 -5.62
CA VAL A 32 -2.92 -6.42 -5.90
C VAL A 32 -3.09 -5.66 -7.21
N PRO A 33 -4.17 -5.90 -7.97
CA PRO A 33 -4.27 -5.44 -9.36
C PRO A 33 -4.41 -3.92 -9.50
N ASP A 34 -4.96 -3.23 -8.51
CA ASP A 34 -5.20 -1.78 -8.53
C ASP A 34 -5.36 -1.18 -7.12
N ASP A 35 -5.47 0.15 -7.05
CA ASP A 35 -5.70 0.89 -5.79
C ASP A 35 -6.99 0.52 -5.09
N THR A 36 -8.04 0.26 -5.87
CA THR A 36 -9.36 -0.10 -5.34
C THR A 36 -9.27 -1.42 -4.57
N SER A 37 -8.52 -2.37 -5.10
CA SER A 37 -8.25 -3.67 -4.49
C SER A 37 -7.37 -3.52 -3.24
N ALA A 38 -6.36 -2.64 -3.27
CA ALA A 38 -5.55 -2.30 -2.10
C ALA A 38 -6.40 -1.67 -0.98
N ALA A 39 -7.25 -0.71 -1.33
CA ALA A 39 -8.15 -0.04 -0.40
C ALA A 39 -9.18 -1.00 0.19
N ALA A 40 -9.78 -1.88 -0.64
CA ALA A 40 -10.71 -2.91 -0.17
C ALA A 40 -10.04 -3.86 0.83
N LEU A 41 -8.79 -4.27 0.57
CA LEU A 41 -8.01 -5.09 1.52
C LEU A 41 -7.78 -4.35 2.85
N ALA A 42 -7.40 -3.08 2.81
CA ALA A 42 -7.17 -2.26 4.01
C ALA A 42 -8.44 -2.04 4.82
N ILE A 43 -9.58 -1.75 4.16
CA ILE A 43 -10.88 -1.59 4.82
C ILE A 43 -11.33 -2.91 5.47
N ALA A 44 -11.22 -4.03 4.75
CA ALA A 44 -11.56 -5.35 5.29
C ALA A 44 -10.69 -5.71 6.51
N ALA A 45 -9.41 -5.36 6.47
CA ALA A 45 -8.49 -5.56 7.60
C ALA A 45 -8.88 -4.69 8.82
N ALA A 46 -9.21 -3.42 8.60
CA ALA A 46 -9.68 -2.55 9.67
C ALA A 46 -11.01 -3.03 10.28
N ALA A 47 -11.93 -3.52 9.46
CA ALA A 47 -13.24 -4.02 9.89
C ALA A 47 -13.16 -5.33 10.71
N ALA A 48 -12.04 -6.04 10.68
CA ALA A 48 -11.87 -7.30 11.41
C ALA A 48 -11.80 -7.13 12.95
N GLY A 49 -11.66 -5.89 13.45
CA GLY A 49 -11.77 -5.56 14.87
C GLY A 49 -10.53 -5.86 15.72
N HIS A 50 -9.51 -6.50 15.15
CA HIS A 50 -8.25 -6.83 15.84
C HIS A 50 -7.05 -5.99 15.36
N VAL A 51 -7.29 -4.97 14.54
CA VAL A 51 -6.25 -4.05 14.01
C VAL A 51 -6.56 -2.64 14.49
N ARG A 52 -5.65 -2.04 15.26
CA ARG A 52 -5.81 -0.69 15.82
C ARG A 52 -5.67 0.41 14.75
N SER A 53 -4.68 0.30 13.88
CA SER A 53 -4.37 1.29 12.84
C SER A 53 -3.72 0.62 11.64
N ILE A 54 -3.94 1.19 10.45
CA ILE A 54 -3.36 0.73 9.19
C ILE A 54 -2.76 1.92 8.47
N LYS A 55 -1.50 1.79 8.03
CA LYS A 55 -0.85 2.73 7.13
C LYS A 55 -0.55 2.02 5.81
N THR A 56 -1.34 2.33 4.79
CA THR A 56 -1.13 1.78 3.44
C THR A 56 -0.11 2.64 2.70
N THR A 57 0.96 2.02 2.19
CA THR A 57 1.96 2.69 1.36
C THR A 57 2.02 1.96 0.02
N ARG A 58 1.64 2.65 -1.07
CA ARG A 58 1.75 2.09 -2.42
C ARG A 58 3.21 2.06 -2.83
N LEU A 59 3.66 0.90 -3.31
CA LEU A 59 4.96 0.77 -3.94
C LEU A 59 4.82 1.00 -5.45
N PHE A 60 5.76 1.73 -6.02
CA PHE A 60 5.87 1.89 -7.46
C PHE A 60 6.74 0.78 -8.05
N THR A 61 6.35 0.33 -9.23
CA THR A 61 7.25 -0.39 -10.12
C THR A 61 8.39 0.51 -10.58
N ALA A 62 9.49 -0.09 -11.03
CA ALA A 62 10.59 0.67 -11.61
C ALA A 62 10.14 1.53 -12.81
N GLN A 63 9.22 1.01 -13.62
CA GLN A 63 8.66 1.70 -14.78
C GLN A 63 7.86 2.94 -14.36
N GLU A 64 6.99 2.83 -13.36
CA GLU A 64 6.23 3.96 -12.81
C GLU A 64 7.16 5.02 -12.22
N ALA A 65 8.18 4.60 -11.47
CA ALA A 65 9.17 5.51 -10.92
C ALA A 65 9.91 6.28 -12.03
N VAL A 66 10.34 5.60 -13.10
CA VAL A 66 10.98 6.24 -14.26
C VAL A 66 10.02 7.20 -14.98
N ALA A 67 8.76 6.82 -15.17
CA ALA A 67 7.76 7.69 -15.78
C ALA A 67 7.53 8.96 -14.92
N ALA A 68 7.46 8.80 -13.59
CA ALA A 68 7.36 9.92 -12.65
C ALA A 68 8.58 10.85 -12.73
N MET A 69 9.80 10.31 -12.76
CA MET A 69 11.04 11.09 -12.90
C MET A 69 11.07 11.89 -14.22
N LYS A 70 10.66 11.28 -15.34
CA LYS A 70 10.58 11.98 -16.64
C LYS A 70 9.58 13.14 -16.58
N LYS A 71 8.41 12.92 -15.98
CA LYS A 71 7.39 13.97 -15.83
C LYS A 71 7.87 15.10 -14.92
N ALA A 72 8.59 14.78 -13.85
CA ALA A 72 9.18 15.76 -12.94
C ALA A 72 10.21 16.67 -13.63
N GLY A 73 11.02 16.12 -14.54
CA GLY A 73 11.97 16.92 -15.32
C GLY A 73 11.33 18.05 -16.17
N GLY A 74 10.05 17.93 -16.52
CA GLY A 74 9.28 18.99 -17.18
C GLY A 74 8.50 19.91 -16.24
N ALA A 75 8.42 19.59 -14.95
CA ALA A 75 7.66 20.32 -13.95
C ALA A 75 8.60 21.16 -13.07
N ALA A 76 9.07 22.30 -13.59
CA ALA A 76 9.72 23.31 -12.76
C ALA A 76 8.68 23.95 -11.82
N LEU A 77 8.50 23.38 -10.63
CA LEU A 77 7.62 23.94 -9.61
C LEU A 77 8.26 25.23 -9.07
N LYS A 78 7.63 26.38 -9.31
CA LYS A 78 7.95 27.61 -8.59
C LYS A 78 7.36 27.51 -7.18
N PRO A 79 8.08 27.98 -6.14
CA PRO A 79 7.50 28.07 -4.80
C PRO A 79 6.23 28.93 -4.86
N PRO A 80 5.19 28.61 -4.05
CA PRO A 80 4.02 29.46 -3.93
C PRO A 80 4.46 30.89 -3.57
N SER A 81 3.98 31.89 -4.30
CA SER A 81 4.12 33.29 -3.87
C SER A 81 3.21 33.51 -2.65
N ALA A 82 3.74 34.20 -1.63
CA ALA A 82 3.00 34.60 -0.43
C ALA A 82 1.82 35.52 -0.76
#